data_AF-A0A257W584-F1
#
_entry.id   AF-A0A257W584-F1
#
_cell.length_a   1.000
_cell.length_b   1.000
_cell.length_c   1.000
_cell.angle_alpha   90.00
_cell.angle_beta   90.00
_cell.angle_gamma   90.00
#
_symmetry.space_group_name_H-M   'P 1'
#
loop_
_entity.id
_entity.type
_entity.pdbx_description
1 polymer ?
#
loop_
_entity_poly.entity_id
_entity_poly.type
_entity_poly.pdbx_seq_one_letter_code
_entity_poly.pdbx_strand_id
1 'polypeptide(L)'
;MQRWSWACIAAVGTAVGLVGCGDGGAFKPADQLPQTAHDDHGHDHDHGHGAEGPHHGALIEFGEEEYHGEIVVDHAGHALKLYLLGPDAKSDATTAATEATLAIAGGAKLTLKPAADQPEGQASLFELIDESAIAEIEKMGFIHGDLTIKIGDKEFMAGVDAHFHEDHDHAEMPKSEETAPAAEGAASADPTTPAEAPKAE
;
A
#
# COMPACT_ATOMS: atom_id res chain seq x y z
N MET A 1 51.44 28.36 13.15
CA MET A 1 50.62 29.06 12.16
C MET A 1 49.17 28.77 12.55
N GLN A 2 48.65 29.51 13.54
CA GLN A 2 47.71 30.66 13.45
C GLN A 2 46.28 30.16 13.78
N ARG A 3 45.90 29.98 15.06
CA ARG A 3 45.48 30.96 16.10
C ARG A 3 44.32 31.86 15.65
N TRP A 4 43.10 31.52 16.06
CA TRP A 4 41.98 32.46 16.19
C TRP A 4 41.47 32.41 17.64
N SER A 5 41.99 33.31 18.46
CA SER A 5 41.27 33.78 19.64
C SER A 5 40.50 35.02 19.21
N TRP A 6 39.33 35.27 19.79
CA TRP A 6 38.99 36.54 20.43
C TRP A 6 37.84 36.28 21.41
N ALA A 7 38.11 36.66 22.65
CA ALA A 7 37.19 36.68 23.78
C ALA A 7 37.09 38.13 24.28
N CYS A 8 36.18 38.32 25.25
CA CYS A 8 35.91 39.52 26.06
C CYS A 8 34.81 40.41 25.44
N ILE A 9 33.78 40.89 26.15
CA ILE A 9 33.72 41.40 27.53
C ILE A 9 32.30 41.20 28.12
N ALA A 10 32.25 40.92 29.43
CA ALA A 10 31.06 40.79 30.26
C ALA A 10 30.44 42.14 30.69
N ALA A 11 29.15 42.15 31.03
CA ALA A 11 28.58 43.09 32.00
C ALA A 11 27.40 42.47 32.76
N VAL A 12 27.49 42.63 34.08
CA VAL A 12 26.62 42.16 35.18
C VAL A 12 25.37 43.04 35.32
N GLY A 13 24.26 42.45 35.80
CA GLY A 13 23.11 43.19 36.33
C GLY A 13 22.14 42.31 37.12
N THR A 14 22.27 42.29 38.45
CA THR A 14 21.37 41.64 39.42
C THR A 14 20.17 42.54 39.77
N ALA A 15 18.95 42.01 39.83
CA ALA A 15 17.87 42.52 40.69
C ALA A 15 16.81 41.45 41.02
N VAL A 16 16.28 41.53 42.24
CA VAL A 16 15.46 40.58 43.00
C VAL A 16 13.95 40.94 42.95
N GLY A 17 13.08 39.94 43.13
CA GLY A 17 11.64 40.05 43.52
C GLY A 17 10.69 39.47 42.47
N LEU A 18 9.64 38.68 42.75
CA LEU A 18 8.80 38.53 43.93
C LEU A 18 8.29 37.08 44.07
N VAL A 19 7.94 36.74 45.31
CA VAL A 19 7.23 35.55 45.78
C VAL A 19 5.95 35.29 44.98
N GLY A 20 5.78 34.04 44.52
CA GLY A 20 4.51 33.47 44.10
C GLY A 20 4.32 32.09 44.71
N CYS A 21 3.66 32.03 45.86
CA CYS A 21 3.06 30.80 46.38
C CYS A 21 1.77 30.58 45.60
N GLY A 22 1.67 29.44 44.89
CA GLY A 22 0.49 29.07 44.12
C GLY A 22 0.24 27.58 44.28
N ASP A 23 -0.69 27.28 45.18
CA ASP A 23 -1.52 26.09 45.37
C ASP A 23 -1.14 24.76 44.71
N GLY A 24 -1.26 23.72 45.53
CA GLY A 24 -1.34 22.32 45.11
C GLY A 24 -2.36 22.15 43.98
N GLY A 25 -1.83 21.95 42.78
CA GLY A 25 -2.61 21.58 41.60
C GLY A 25 -3.14 20.17 41.77
N ALA A 26 -4.45 20.09 41.96
CA ALA A 26 -5.25 18.89 41.94
C ALA A 26 -4.87 17.95 40.78
N PHE A 27 -4.88 16.64 41.06
CA PHE A 27 -4.92 15.61 40.02
C PHE A 27 -6.09 15.92 39.07
N LYS A 28 -5.77 16.18 37.81
CA LYS A 28 -6.78 16.33 36.75
C LYS A 28 -7.31 14.94 36.38
N PRO A 29 -8.63 14.76 36.25
CA PRO A 29 -9.19 13.53 35.71
C PRO A 29 -8.68 13.30 34.28
N ALA A 30 -8.62 12.03 33.86
CA ALA A 30 -8.04 11.58 32.60
C ALA A 30 -8.68 12.21 31.34
N ASP A 31 -9.81 12.89 31.49
CA ASP A 31 -10.54 13.61 30.43
C ASP A 31 -9.88 14.93 29.99
N GLN A 32 -8.73 15.32 30.57
CA GLN A 32 -7.97 16.51 30.18
C GLN A 32 -6.58 16.19 29.61
N LEU A 33 -6.29 14.92 29.32
CA LEU A 33 -5.19 14.60 28.42
C LEU A 33 -5.64 14.97 27.00
N PRO A 34 -4.80 15.63 26.18
CA PRO A 34 -5.07 15.68 24.75
C PRO A 34 -5.10 14.23 24.28
N GLN A 35 -6.30 13.71 24.08
CA GLN A 35 -6.49 12.55 23.23
C GLN A 35 -5.97 13.04 21.88
N THR A 36 -4.82 12.51 21.44
CA THR A 36 -4.51 12.48 20.01
C THR A 36 -5.75 11.89 19.39
N ALA A 37 -6.56 12.76 18.76
CA ALA A 37 -7.72 12.35 18.03
C ALA A 37 -7.21 11.32 17.04
N HIS A 38 -7.52 10.06 17.31
CA HIS A 38 -7.66 9.11 16.24
C HIS A 38 -8.90 9.65 15.53
N ASP A 39 -8.67 10.48 14.52
CA ASP A 39 -9.72 10.82 13.57
C ASP A 39 -10.14 9.48 12.98
N ASP A 40 -11.20 8.93 13.56
CA ASP A 40 -12.01 7.87 13.00
C ASP A 40 -12.77 8.50 11.82
N HIS A 41 -11.99 8.94 10.82
CA HIS A 41 -12.48 9.26 9.51
C HIS A 41 -12.78 7.93 8.85
N GLY A 42 -13.97 7.41 9.16
CA GLY A 42 -14.69 6.48 8.31
C GLY A 42 -14.98 7.15 6.98
N HIS A 43 -13.95 7.26 6.16
CA HIS A 43 -14.10 7.43 4.74
C HIS A 43 -14.27 6.04 4.17
N ASP A 44 -15.50 5.76 3.75
CA ASP A 44 -15.85 4.77 2.75
C ASP A 44 -15.14 5.20 1.44
N HIS A 45 -13.81 5.10 1.42
CA HIS A 45 -13.05 5.12 0.20
C HIS A 45 -13.36 3.78 -0.43
N ASP A 46 -14.08 3.83 -1.55
CA ASP A 46 -14.14 2.73 -2.51
C ASP A 46 -12.73 2.15 -2.60
N HIS A 47 -12.52 0.98 -1.98
CA HIS A 47 -11.24 0.28 -1.98
C HIS A 47 -11.02 -0.14 -3.42
N GLY A 48 -10.46 0.78 -4.21
CA GLY A 48 -10.38 0.67 -5.64
C GLY A 48 -9.60 -0.58 -5.98
N HIS A 49 -10.32 -1.66 -6.28
CA HIS A 49 -9.78 -2.78 -7.01
C HIS A 49 -9.35 -2.25 -8.38
N GLY A 50 -8.12 -1.75 -8.56
CA GLY A 50 -7.62 -1.58 -9.93
C GLY A 50 -6.54 -0.55 -10.27
N ALA A 51 -6.00 0.25 -9.36
CA ALA A 51 -4.87 1.12 -9.72
C ALA A 51 -3.54 0.41 -9.42
N GLU A 52 -3.03 -0.28 -10.43
CA GLU A 52 -1.66 -0.80 -10.43
C GLU A 52 -0.67 0.37 -10.49
N GLY A 53 0.31 0.36 -9.59
CA GLY A 53 1.34 1.39 -9.54
C GLY A 53 2.40 1.23 -10.64
N PRO A 54 3.36 2.18 -10.74
CA PRO A 54 4.43 2.15 -11.75
C PRO A 54 5.35 0.92 -11.67
N HIS A 55 5.36 0.21 -10.54
CA HIS A 55 6.16 -1.00 -10.31
C HIS A 55 5.31 -2.28 -10.30
N HIS A 56 4.09 -2.22 -10.84
CA HIS A 56 3.18 -3.36 -10.92
C HIS A 56 2.70 -3.88 -9.56
N GLY A 57 2.61 -2.98 -8.57
CA GLY A 57 2.16 -3.25 -7.22
C GLY A 57 0.83 -2.60 -6.84
N ALA A 58 0.43 -2.81 -5.59
CA ALA A 58 -0.78 -2.23 -5.02
C ALA A 58 -0.49 -0.83 -4.45
N LEU A 59 -1.25 0.17 -4.89
CA LEU A 59 -1.16 1.55 -4.40
C LEU A 59 -1.87 1.73 -3.05
N ILE A 60 -1.31 2.59 -2.21
CA ILE A 60 -1.77 2.93 -0.86
C ILE A 60 -1.71 4.45 -0.74
N GLU A 61 -2.78 5.09 -0.31
CA GLU A 61 -2.85 6.55 -0.17
C GLU A 61 -2.48 6.99 1.25
N PHE A 62 -1.62 8.00 1.38
CA PHE A 62 -1.26 8.60 2.66
C PHE A 62 -1.67 10.06 2.73
N GLY A 63 -2.44 10.41 3.76
CA GLY A 63 -2.79 11.79 4.10
C GLY A 63 -3.47 12.55 2.96
N GLU A 64 -4.67 12.15 2.57
CA GLU A 64 -5.45 12.82 1.50
C GLU A 64 -4.68 12.93 0.17
N GLU A 65 -4.07 11.83 -0.29
CA GLU A 65 -3.26 11.76 -1.51
C GLU A 65 -2.01 12.68 -1.52
N GLU A 66 -1.56 13.19 -0.36
CA GLU A 66 -0.29 13.91 -0.22
C GLU A 66 0.90 13.05 -0.69
N TYR A 67 0.82 11.75 -0.41
CA TYR A 67 1.79 10.74 -0.82
C TYR A 67 1.08 9.45 -1.15
N HIS A 68 1.75 8.59 -1.93
CA HIS A 68 1.31 7.23 -2.18
C HIS A 68 2.43 6.26 -1.80
N GLY A 69 2.06 5.07 -1.33
CA GLY A 69 2.92 3.91 -1.25
C GLY A 69 2.56 2.93 -2.35
N GLU A 70 3.53 2.19 -2.86
CA GLU A 70 3.27 1.02 -3.71
C GLU A 70 3.93 -0.21 -3.08
N ILE A 71 3.11 -1.21 -2.73
CA ILE A 71 3.61 -2.50 -2.24
C ILE A 71 3.78 -3.47 -3.40
N VAL A 72 4.98 -4.04 -3.50
CA VAL A 72 5.33 -5.10 -4.45
C VAL A 72 5.87 -6.31 -3.70
N VAL A 73 5.34 -7.49 -4.01
CA VAL A 73 5.89 -8.78 -3.57
C VAL A 73 6.82 -9.29 -4.67
N ASP A 74 8.12 -9.35 -4.38
CA ASP A 74 9.17 -9.83 -5.30
C ASP A 74 9.51 -11.29 -4.94
N HIS A 75 8.85 -12.23 -5.62
CA HIS A 75 9.05 -13.67 -5.44
C HIS A 75 10.52 -14.09 -5.64
N ALA A 76 11.15 -13.58 -6.71
CA ALA A 76 12.51 -13.98 -7.08
C ALA A 76 13.56 -13.42 -6.11
N GLY A 77 13.33 -12.21 -5.60
CA GLY A 77 14.19 -11.55 -4.61
C GLY A 77 13.90 -11.94 -3.16
N HIS A 78 12.83 -12.70 -2.90
CA HIS A 78 12.30 -12.95 -1.56
C HIS A 78 12.13 -11.65 -0.76
N ALA A 79 11.57 -10.63 -1.42
CA ALA A 79 11.45 -9.30 -0.85
C ALA A 79 10.03 -8.74 -0.89
N LEU A 80 9.66 -8.03 0.17
CA LEU A 80 8.51 -7.12 0.19
C LEU A 80 9.05 -5.72 0.02
N LYS A 81 8.61 -5.02 -1.02
CA LYS A 81 9.06 -3.66 -1.35
C LYS A 81 7.95 -2.66 -1.14
N LEU A 82 8.32 -1.49 -0.64
CA LEU A 82 7.48 -0.31 -0.55
C LEU A 82 8.19 0.83 -1.30
N TYR A 83 7.59 1.26 -2.41
CA TYR A 83 8.00 2.49 -3.09
C TYR A 83 7.20 3.65 -2.52
N LEU A 84 7.88 4.73 -2.13
CA LEU A 84 7.28 5.98 -1.69
C LEU A 84 7.16 6.91 -2.90
N LEU A 85 5.93 7.27 -3.23
CA LEU A 85 5.54 8.04 -4.38
C LEU A 85 4.90 9.37 -3.94
N GLY A 86 4.97 10.38 -4.80
CA GLY A 86 4.37 11.68 -4.59
C GLY A 86 2.86 11.71 -4.88
N PRO A 87 2.27 12.91 -4.94
CA PRO A 87 0.83 13.09 -5.15
C PRO A 87 0.29 12.57 -6.49
N ASP A 88 1.16 12.29 -7.47
CA ASP A 88 0.76 11.77 -8.78
C ASP A 88 0.76 10.23 -8.85
N ALA A 89 1.04 9.56 -7.73
CA ALA A 89 1.20 8.11 -7.60
C ALA A 89 2.21 7.50 -8.58
N LYS A 90 3.18 8.30 -9.05
CA LYS A 90 4.13 7.89 -10.11
C LYS A 90 5.55 8.33 -9.85
N SER A 91 5.73 9.59 -9.46
CA SER A 91 7.03 10.17 -9.22
C SER A 91 7.51 9.81 -7.82
N ASP A 92 8.78 9.44 -7.68
CA ASP A 92 9.36 9.15 -6.36
C ASP A 92 9.24 10.35 -5.41
N ALA A 93 8.78 10.07 -4.19
CA ALA A 93 8.96 10.93 -3.04
C ALA A 93 10.06 10.34 -2.13
N THR A 94 10.70 11.18 -1.33
CA THR A 94 11.81 10.75 -0.47
C THR A 94 11.56 11.12 0.99
N THR A 95 12.12 10.32 1.89
CA THR A 95 12.06 10.56 3.33
C THR A 95 13.39 10.20 4.01
N ALA A 96 13.61 10.78 5.18
CA ALA A 96 14.70 10.42 6.08
C ALA A 96 14.33 9.28 7.06
N ALA A 97 13.15 8.66 6.89
CA ALA A 97 12.76 7.52 7.72
C ALA A 97 13.76 6.37 7.60
N THR A 98 14.08 5.76 8.73
CA THR A 98 14.96 4.60 8.80
C THR A 98 14.22 3.27 8.67
N GLU A 99 12.88 3.32 8.71
CA GLU A 99 12.02 2.16 8.56
C GLU A 99 10.58 2.56 8.17
N ALA A 100 9.86 1.61 7.59
CA ALA A 100 8.41 1.58 7.50
C ALA A 100 7.91 0.29 8.18
N THR A 101 6.72 0.32 8.74
CA THR A 101 6.12 -0.84 9.43
C THR A 101 4.83 -1.25 8.75
N LEU A 102 4.71 -2.52 8.38
CA LEU A 102 3.46 -3.14 7.98
C LEU A 102 2.94 -4.04 9.10
N ALA A 103 1.81 -3.69 9.71
CA ALA A 103 1.09 -4.52 10.66
C ALA A 103 0.00 -5.31 9.92
N ILE A 104 0.21 -6.60 9.73
CA ILE A 104 -0.71 -7.48 9.01
C ILE A 104 -1.83 -7.91 9.97
N ALA A 105 -3.08 -7.86 9.49
CA ALA A 105 -4.24 -8.37 10.20
C ALA A 105 -4.01 -9.85 10.59
N GLY A 106 -4.15 -10.16 11.87
CA GLY A 106 -3.77 -11.47 12.43
C GLY A 106 -2.50 -11.45 13.28
N GLY A 107 -1.77 -10.32 13.30
CA GLY A 107 -0.78 -9.99 14.33
C GLY A 107 0.69 -10.05 13.91
N ALA A 108 0.98 -10.40 12.66
CA ALA A 108 2.34 -10.27 12.12
C ALA A 108 2.70 -8.78 11.95
N LYS A 109 3.93 -8.41 12.29
CA LYS A 109 4.47 -7.06 12.09
C LYS A 109 5.79 -7.16 11.35
N LEU A 110 5.84 -6.56 10.17
CA LEU A 110 7.00 -6.53 9.29
C LEU A 110 7.63 -5.14 9.32
N THR A 111 8.97 -5.09 9.38
CA THR A 111 9.73 -3.84 9.34
C THR A 111 10.55 -3.81 8.06
N LEU A 112 10.22 -2.86 7.19
CA LEU A 112 10.94 -2.60 5.95
C LEU A 112 11.96 -1.49 6.20
N LYS A 113 13.17 -1.62 5.65
CA LYS A 113 14.26 -0.64 5.79
C LYS A 113 14.58 -0.02 4.45
N PRO A 114 15.16 1.19 4.39
CA PRO A 114 15.69 1.72 3.13
C PRO A 114 16.54 0.67 2.41
N ALA A 115 16.27 0.46 1.12
CA ALA A 115 17.07 -0.44 0.32
C ALA A 115 18.54 -0.01 0.32
N ALA A 116 19.45 -0.97 0.11
CA ALA A 116 20.88 -0.74 0.31
C ALA A 116 21.49 0.34 -0.62
N ASP A 117 20.84 0.64 -1.74
CA ASP A 117 21.28 1.62 -2.73
C ASP A 117 20.68 3.02 -2.53
N GLN A 118 19.83 3.20 -1.51
CA GLN A 118 19.19 4.48 -1.23
C GLN A 118 20.18 5.49 -0.65
N PRO A 119 20.17 6.77 -1.12
CA PRO A 119 20.97 7.81 -0.52
C PRO A 119 20.58 8.06 0.94
N GLU A 120 21.57 8.31 1.80
CA GLU A 120 21.34 8.59 3.21
C GLU A 120 20.38 9.78 3.39
N GLY A 121 19.30 9.56 4.15
CA GLY A 121 18.28 10.57 4.45
C GLY A 121 17.31 10.90 3.30
N GLN A 122 17.38 10.18 2.16
CA GLN A 122 16.53 10.41 0.98
C GLN A 122 16.04 9.07 0.40
N ALA A 123 15.50 8.19 1.24
CA ALA A 123 14.96 6.91 0.80
C ALA A 123 13.62 7.10 0.10
N SER A 124 13.48 6.55 -1.11
CA SER A 124 12.20 6.34 -1.81
C SER A 124 11.80 4.88 -1.88
N LEU A 125 12.72 3.94 -1.63
CA LEU A 125 12.44 2.50 -1.61
C LEU A 125 12.80 1.88 -0.26
N PHE A 126 11.84 1.16 0.32
CA PHE A 126 12.02 0.35 1.52
C PHE A 126 11.80 -1.13 1.19
N GLU A 127 12.60 -2.01 1.79
CA GLU A 127 12.52 -3.44 1.57
C GLU A 127 12.63 -4.24 2.88
N LEU A 128 11.92 -5.37 2.91
CA LEU A 128 12.19 -6.50 3.79
C LEU A 128 12.61 -7.66 2.90
N ILE A 129 13.80 -8.21 3.12
CA ILE A 129 14.25 -9.45 2.48
C ILE A 129 14.13 -10.58 3.51
N ASP A 130 13.12 -11.43 3.36
CA ASP A 130 12.82 -12.54 4.26
C ASP A 130 12.01 -13.64 3.53
N GLU A 131 12.70 -14.71 3.13
CA GLU A 131 12.10 -15.83 2.40
C GLU A 131 10.88 -16.44 3.11
N SER A 132 10.89 -16.54 4.44
CA SER A 132 9.79 -17.15 5.18
C SER A 132 8.57 -16.24 5.21
N ALA A 133 8.78 -14.93 5.42
CA ALA A 133 7.70 -13.95 5.40
C ALA A 133 7.07 -13.83 4.01
N ILE A 134 7.88 -13.83 2.94
CA ILE A 134 7.38 -13.73 1.57
C ILE A 134 6.59 -14.98 1.18
N ALA A 135 7.09 -16.17 1.49
CA ALA A 135 6.35 -17.41 1.22
C ALA A 135 5.00 -17.46 1.95
N GLU A 136 4.90 -16.88 3.16
CA GLU A 136 3.64 -16.77 3.89
C GLU A 136 2.67 -15.78 3.21
N ILE A 137 3.16 -14.62 2.78
CA ILE A 137 2.38 -13.62 2.04
C ILE A 137 1.86 -14.20 0.71
N GLU A 138 2.71 -14.84 -0.07
CA GLU A 138 2.35 -15.48 -1.34
C GLU A 138 1.28 -16.55 -1.14
N LYS A 139 1.45 -17.39 -0.10
CA LYS A 139 0.47 -18.40 0.25
C LYS A 139 -0.89 -17.81 0.66
N MET A 140 -0.89 -16.66 1.33
CA MET A 140 -2.13 -15.95 1.66
C MET A 140 -2.78 -15.36 0.39
N GLY A 141 -1.97 -14.89 -0.57
CA GLY A 141 -2.44 -14.26 -1.80
C GLY A 141 -3.01 -12.86 -1.59
N PHE A 142 -2.91 -12.32 -0.37
CA PHE A 142 -3.33 -10.96 -0.03
C PHE A 142 -2.60 -10.46 1.21
N ILE A 143 -2.58 -9.14 1.36
CA ILE A 143 -2.17 -8.43 2.59
C ILE A 143 -3.32 -7.51 2.97
N HIS A 144 -3.93 -7.77 4.13
CA HIS A 144 -4.77 -6.80 4.82
C HIS A 144 -4.01 -6.31 6.06
N GLY A 145 -3.96 -5.01 6.30
CA GLY A 145 -3.22 -4.47 7.45
C GLY A 145 -3.10 -2.96 7.45
N ASP A 146 -2.19 -2.45 8.26
CA ASP A 146 -1.87 -1.03 8.35
C ASP A 146 -0.40 -0.80 8.03
N LEU A 147 -0.11 0.11 7.10
CA LEU A 147 1.23 0.56 6.77
C LEU A 147 1.50 1.90 7.46
N THR A 148 2.60 1.99 8.20
CA THR A 148 3.06 3.20 8.89
C THR A 148 4.44 3.63 8.39
N ILE A 149 4.59 4.91 8.06
CA ILE A 149 5.86 5.50 7.64
C ILE A 149 5.96 6.96 8.10
N LYS A 150 7.18 7.41 8.44
CA LYS A 150 7.44 8.81 8.73
C LYS A 150 7.86 9.55 7.45
N ILE A 151 7.23 10.68 7.15
CA ILE A 151 7.60 11.56 6.04
C ILE A 151 7.78 12.97 6.60
N GLY A 152 9.01 13.49 6.54
CA GLY A 152 9.40 14.67 7.30
C GLY A 152 9.27 14.43 8.81
N ASP A 153 8.51 15.27 9.50
CA ASP A 153 8.22 15.13 10.93
C ASP A 153 6.87 14.45 11.24
N LYS A 154 6.05 14.17 10.22
CA LYS A 154 4.72 13.59 10.35
C LYS A 154 4.78 12.07 10.16
N GLU A 155 4.08 11.35 11.02
CA GLU A 155 3.81 9.92 10.84
C GLU A 155 2.52 9.77 10.06
N PHE A 156 2.55 8.95 9.02
CA PHE A 156 1.40 8.60 8.20
C PHE A 156 1.07 7.14 8.43
N MET A 157 -0.22 6.84 8.47
CA MET A 157 -0.75 5.48 8.56
C MET A 157 -1.86 5.34 7.53
N ALA A 158 -1.87 4.22 6.82
CA ALA A 158 -2.89 3.90 5.82
C ALA A 158 -3.23 2.41 5.86
N GLY A 159 -4.50 2.09 5.62
CA GLY A 159 -4.94 0.72 5.44
C GLY A 159 -4.38 0.13 4.16
N VAL A 160 -4.00 -1.13 4.21
CA VAL A 160 -3.55 -1.94 3.09
C VAL A 160 -4.61 -2.99 2.82
N ASP A 161 -5.10 -3.02 1.59
CA ASP A 161 -5.93 -4.08 1.02
C ASP A 161 -5.36 -4.44 -0.35
N ALA A 162 -4.41 -5.38 -0.36
CA ALA A 162 -3.67 -5.76 -1.55
C ALA A 162 -3.90 -7.23 -1.86
N HIS A 163 -4.29 -7.53 -3.11
CA HIS A 163 -4.44 -8.90 -3.63
C HIS A 163 -3.32 -9.20 -4.62
N PHE A 164 -2.68 -10.35 -4.44
CA PHE A 164 -1.61 -10.84 -5.31
C PHE A 164 -2.11 -12.11 -6.00
N HIS A 165 -2.44 -11.98 -7.27
CA HIS A 165 -2.82 -13.14 -8.07
C HIS A 165 -1.53 -13.74 -8.62
N GLU A 166 -1.15 -14.92 -8.11
CA GLU A 166 -0.38 -15.82 -8.97
C GLU A 166 -1.36 -16.34 -10.02
N ASP A 167 -1.09 -16.05 -11.29
CA ASP A 167 -1.77 -16.71 -12.41
C ASP A 167 -1.50 -18.21 -12.34
N HIS A 168 -2.28 -18.91 -11.51
CA HIS A 168 -2.43 -20.34 -11.64
C HIS A 168 -3.25 -20.56 -12.90
N ASP A 169 -2.56 -20.89 -13.99
CA ASP A 169 -3.13 -21.42 -15.23
C ASP A 169 -4.10 -22.57 -14.89
N HIS A 170 -5.36 -22.22 -14.66
CA HIS A 170 -6.45 -23.17 -14.75
C HIS A 170 -6.63 -23.43 -16.22
N ALA A 171 -6.00 -24.49 -16.72
CA ALA A 171 -6.33 -25.08 -18.00
C ALA A 171 -7.86 -25.08 -18.16
N GLU A 172 -8.34 -24.30 -19.15
CA GLU A 172 -9.75 -24.08 -19.41
C GLU A 172 -10.49 -25.43 -19.40
N MET A 173 -11.32 -25.65 -18.39
CA MET A 173 -12.40 -26.61 -18.54
C MET A 173 -13.36 -25.96 -19.56
N PRO A 174 -13.64 -26.59 -20.71
CA PRO A 174 -14.53 -26.00 -21.70
C PRO A 174 -15.86 -25.70 -21.02
N LYS A 175 -16.28 -24.42 -21.08
CA LYS A 175 -17.64 -24.01 -20.74
C LYS A 175 -18.59 -24.98 -21.43
N SER A 176 -19.28 -25.79 -20.66
CA SER A 176 -20.45 -26.50 -21.16
C SER A 176 -21.43 -25.44 -21.66
N GLU A 177 -21.51 -25.33 -22.98
CA GLU A 177 -22.55 -24.64 -23.72
C GLU A 177 -23.92 -25.02 -23.12
N GLU A 178 -24.50 -24.13 -22.33
CA GLU A 178 -25.94 -24.13 -22.09
C GLU A 178 -26.57 -23.61 -23.39
N THR A 179 -26.78 -24.51 -24.34
CA THR A 179 -27.51 -24.24 -25.57
C THR A 179 -28.95 -23.90 -25.21
N ALA A 180 -29.31 -22.61 -25.35
CA ALA A 180 -30.69 -22.17 -25.44
C ALA A 180 -31.38 -22.83 -26.65
N PRO A 181 -32.56 -23.43 -26.52
CA PRO A 181 -33.33 -23.85 -27.67
C PRO A 181 -34.07 -22.65 -28.26
N ALA A 182 -33.59 -22.14 -29.39
CA ALA A 182 -34.37 -21.32 -30.31
C ALA A 182 -35.15 -22.24 -31.27
N ALA A 183 -36.47 -22.04 -31.38
CA ALA A 183 -37.23 -22.47 -32.54
C ALA A 183 -38.54 -21.68 -32.66
N GLU A 184 -38.52 -20.62 -33.46
CA GLU A 184 -39.70 -20.10 -34.15
C GLU A 184 -39.87 -20.85 -35.49
N GLY A 185 -41.12 -21.25 -35.80
CA GLY A 185 -41.74 -21.01 -37.11
C GLY A 185 -41.28 -21.78 -38.36
N ALA A 186 -42.01 -22.85 -38.66
CA ALA A 186 -42.73 -23.12 -39.92
C ALA A 186 -42.01 -23.58 -41.23
N ALA A 187 -42.65 -24.61 -41.82
CA ALA A 187 -42.87 -24.90 -43.24
C ALA A 187 -41.75 -25.59 -44.05
N SER A 188 -41.88 -26.91 -44.16
CA SER A 188 -41.32 -27.74 -45.24
C SER A 188 -42.23 -27.71 -46.48
N ALA A 189 -41.68 -27.33 -47.63
CA ALA A 189 -42.24 -27.59 -48.96
C ALA A 189 -41.18 -28.28 -49.84
N ASP A 190 -41.55 -29.45 -50.34
CA ASP A 190 -40.88 -30.25 -51.39
C ASP A 190 -40.56 -29.41 -52.64
N PRO A 191 -39.49 -29.76 -53.39
CA PRO A 191 -39.76 -30.42 -54.67
C PRO A 191 -38.70 -31.46 -55.15
N THR A 192 -39.22 -32.59 -55.60
CA THR A 192 -39.13 -33.14 -56.97
C THR A 192 -37.74 -33.47 -57.59
N THR A 193 -37.56 -34.78 -57.80
CA THR A 193 -36.68 -35.51 -58.73
C THR A 193 -36.65 -34.94 -60.17
N PRO A 194 -35.57 -35.18 -60.95
CA PRO A 194 -35.64 -36.19 -62.03
C PRO A 194 -34.34 -37.01 -62.18
N ALA A 195 -34.44 -38.32 -62.47
CA ALA A 195 -34.17 -39.00 -63.76
C ALA A 195 -32.65 -39.11 -64.09
N GLU A 196 -32.09 -40.17 -64.66
CA GLU A 196 -32.57 -41.13 -65.66
C GLU A 196 -31.58 -42.32 -65.72
N ALA A 197 -32.04 -43.44 -66.28
CA ALA A 197 -31.33 -44.72 -66.48
C ALA A 197 -30.13 -44.62 -67.48
N PRO A 198 -29.37 -45.71 -67.77
CA PRO A 198 -29.86 -46.80 -68.62
C PRO A 198 -29.38 -48.24 -68.30
N LYS A 199 -30.21 -49.21 -68.75
CA LYS A 199 -29.98 -50.51 -69.47
C LYS A 199 -28.55 -51.09 -69.57
N ALA A 200 -28.24 -52.37 -69.77
CA ALA A 200 -28.86 -53.70 -70.06
C ALA A 200 -27.78 -54.75 -69.61
N GLU A 201 -27.99 -56.05 -69.42
CA GLU A 201 -28.54 -57.11 -70.29
C GLU A 201 -29.06 -58.28 -69.44
#